data_AF-A0A6M3JM33-F1
#
_entry.id   AF-A0A6M3JM33-F1
#
_cell.length_a   1.000
_cell.length_b   1.000
_cell.length_c   1.000
_cell.angle_alpha   90.00
_cell.angle_beta   90.00
_cell.angle_gamma   90.00
#
_symmetry.space_group_name_H-M   'P 1'
#
loop_
_entity.id
_entity.type
_entity.pdbx_description
1 polymer ?
#
loop_
_entity_poly.entity_id
_entity_poly.type
_entity_poly.pdbx_seq_one_letter_code
_entity_poly.pdbx_strand_id
1 'polypeptide(L)'
;MNMLLDDLKFIEITSQKLQRLIFEKGSKKRCVLIIGHKESSPGAVSPSDESEFAYNSGLAAEIKKLTKTEVVIVHRRTYKELPADVNQANPDFAISLHCNAFNKKASGSEVLFYNGSAKGKALAQKLQTAIVKVLGLPDRGVKGKASEDRGGYLLRYVKAPVALIEPFFIDNPADYMVGAEKKAELAEAIAHVIDLESV
;
A
#
# COMPACT_ATOMS: atom_id res chain seq x y z
N MET A 1 46.87 -21.16 -30.60
CA MET A 1 45.47 -21.61 -30.66
C MET A 1 44.73 -21.50 -29.32
N ASN A 2 45.42 -21.45 -28.16
CA ASN A 2 44.76 -21.30 -26.84
C ASN A 2 44.25 -19.89 -26.53
N MET A 3 44.93 -18.84 -27.01
CA MET A 3 44.59 -17.45 -26.69
C MET A 3 43.17 -17.06 -27.13
N LEU A 4 42.74 -17.50 -28.32
CA LEU A 4 41.40 -17.23 -28.85
C LEU A 4 40.27 -17.93 -28.07
N LEU A 5 40.55 -19.10 -27.49
CA LEU A 5 39.57 -19.86 -26.70
C LEU A 5 39.34 -19.23 -25.32
N ASP A 6 40.38 -18.65 -24.74
CA ASP A 6 40.27 -17.96 -23.45
C ASP A 6 39.52 -16.62 -23.59
N ASP A 7 39.73 -15.88 -24.68
CA ASP A 7 38.99 -14.67 -25.00
C ASP A 7 37.49 -14.94 -25.21
N LEU A 8 37.14 -16.02 -25.93
CA LEU A 8 35.75 -16.44 -26.14
C LEU A 8 35.05 -16.79 -24.82
N LYS A 9 35.71 -17.54 -23.93
CA LYS A 9 35.18 -17.86 -22.59
C LYS A 9 35.00 -16.61 -21.74
N PHE A 10 35.93 -15.66 -21.81
CA PHE A 10 35.84 -14.40 -21.08
C PHE A 10 34.66 -13.54 -21.54
N ILE A 11 34.42 -13.46 -22.85
CA ILE A 11 33.26 -12.75 -23.43
C ILE A 11 31.94 -13.41 -22.99
N GLU A 12 31.86 -14.73 -23.01
CA GLU A 12 30.64 -15.47 -22.63
C GLU A 12 30.31 -15.30 -21.14
N ILE A 13 31.32 -15.39 -20.26
CA ILE A 13 31.17 -15.11 -18.81
C ILE A 13 30.70 -13.67 -18.58
N THR A 14 31.27 -12.71 -19.31
CA THR A 14 30.91 -11.29 -19.19
C THR A 14 29.46 -11.03 -19.64
N SER A 15 29.04 -11.67 -20.74
CA SER A 15 27.66 -11.60 -21.25
C SER A 15 26.66 -12.18 -20.28
N GLN A 16 26.93 -13.37 -19.70
CA GLN A 16 26.06 -13.99 -18.70
C GLN A 16 25.97 -13.14 -17.42
N LYS A 17 27.10 -12.55 -16.99
CA LYS A 17 27.13 -11.64 -15.82
C LYS A 17 26.37 -10.35 -16.10
N LEU A 18 26.44 -9.82 -17.32
CA LEU A 18 25.68 -8.65 -17.75
C LEU A 18 24.18 -8.96 -17.86
N GLN A 19 23.79 -10.10 -18.42
CA GLN A 19 22.41 -10.57 -18.45
C GLN A 19 21.85 -10.77 -17.05
N ARG A 20 22.64 -11.34 -16.14
CA ARG A 20 22.29 -11.48 -14.72
C ARG A 20 22.17 -10.11 -14.04
N LEU A 21 23.07 -9.17 -14.31
CA LEU A 21 22.98 -7.79 -13.82
C LEU A 21 21.77 -7.04 -14.38
N ILE A 22 21.38 -7.29 -15.64
CA ILE A 22 20.18 -6.71 -16.26
C ILE A 22 18.91 -7.35 -15.69
N PHE A 23 18.93 -8.65 -15.42
CA PHE A 23 17.84 -9.39 -14.78
C PHE A 23 17.69 -9.01 -13.29
N GLU A 24 18.80 -8.87 -12.56
CA GLU A 24 18.85 -8.33 -11.19
C GLU A 24 18.52 -6.84 -11.15
N LYS A 25 18.72 -6.11 -12.26
CA LYS A 25 18.17 -4.76 -12.54
C LYS A 25 16.81 -4.81 -13.23
N GLY A 26 16.01 -5.87 -13.07
CA GLY A 26 14.58 -5.77 -13.31
C GLY A 26 14.08 -4.49 -12.64
N SER A 27 13.36 -3.63 -13.39
CA SER A 27 13.02 -2.29 -12.90
C SER A 27 12.45 -2.40 -11.50
N LYS A 28 13.09 -1.75 -10.51
CA LYS A 28 12.60 -1.77 -9.12
C LYS A 28 11.12 -1.47 -9.15
N LYS A 29 10.30 -2.37 -8.57
CA LYS A 29 8.85 -2.15 -8.55
C LYS A 29 8.55 -0.83 -7.84
N ARG A 30 7.49 -0.18 -8.30
CA ARG A 30 6.98 1.07 -7.75
C ARG A 30 5.66 0.83 -7.04
N CYS A 31 5.60 1.20 -5.77
CA CYS A 31 4.37 1.28 -4.99
C CYS A 31 3.84 2.73 -5.01
N VAL A 32 2.55 2.90 -5.25
CA VAL A 32 1.87 4.18 -4.99
C VAL A 32 1.15 4.12 -3.65
N LEU A 33 1.47 5.04 -2.75
CA LEU A 33 0.68 5.28 -1.54
C LEU A 33 -0.32 6.41 -1.81
N ILE A 34 -1.60 6.12 -1.63
CA ILE A 34 -2.69 7.07 -1.80
C ILE A 34 -3.13 7.49 -0.41
N ILE A 35 -2.93 8.76 -0.06
CA ILE A 35 -3.46 9.27 1.20
C ILE A 35 -4.95 9.55 0.98
N GLY A 36 -5.81 8.82 1.69
CA GLY A 36 -7.24 9.08 1.70
C GLY A 36 -7.54 10.51 2.11
N HIS A 37 -8.63 11.08 1.59
CA HIS A 37 -9.07 12.43 1.92
C HIS A 37 -8.08 13.54 1.49
N LYS A 38 -8.28 14.76 1.99
CA LYS A 38 -7.42 15.94 1.78
C LYS A 38 -7.64 16.95 2.88
N GLU A 39 -6.73 17.88 3.09
CA GLU A 39 -6.80 18.90 4.14
C GLU A 39 -8.15 19.64 4.21
N SER A 40 -8.71 20.04 3.05
CA SER A 40 -10.03 20.73 2.97
C SER A 40 -11.25 19.82 3.13
N SER A 41 -11.06 18.50 3.24
CA SER A 41 -12.11 17.49 3.43
C SER A 41 -11.49 16.27 4.12
N PRO A 42 -11.08 16.40 5.39
CA PRO A 42 -10.03 15.57 5.99
C PRO A 42 -10.47 14.17 6.44
N GLY A 43 -11.74 13.82 6.24
CA GLY A 43 -12.29 12.53 6.61
C GLY A 43 -12.80 12.51 8.04
N ALA A 44 -12.84 11.33 8.65
CA ALA A 44 -13.25 11.19 10.04
C ALA A 44 -12.21 11.80 10.99
N VAL A 45 -12.62 12.10 12.22
CA VAL A 45 -11.78 12.74 13.24
C VAL A 45 -11.77 11.89 14.50
N SER A 46 -10.59 11.74 15.10
CA SER A 46 -10.39 11.01 16.33
C SER A 46 -10.94 11.75 17.56
N PRO A 47 -11.03 11.08 18.73
CA PRO A 47 -11.33 11.76 19.99
C PRO A 47 -10.29 12.81 20.44
N SER A 48 -9.09 12.81 19.85
CA SER A 48 -8.01 13.76 20.13
C SER A 48 -7.87 14.87 19.07
N ASP A 49 -8.87 15.02 18.20
CA ASP A 49 -8.90 16.00 17.10
C ASP A 49 -7.86 15.75 15.98
N GLU A 50 -7.34 14.52 15.87
CA GLU A 50 -6.55 14.08 14.73
C GLU A 50 -7.47 13.60 13.60
N SER A 51 -7.37 14.21 12.43
CA SER A 51 -8.15 13.76 11.27
C SER A 51 -7.55 12.51 10.61
N GLU A 52 -8.39 11.76 9.90
CA GLU A 52 -8.00 10.62 9.07
C GLU A 52 -6.91 11.01 8.06
N PHE A 53 -7.05 12.17 7.41
CA PHE A 53 -6.04 12.71 6.50
C PHE A 53 -4.70 12.95 7.22
N ALA A 54 -4.71 13.56 8.41
CA ALA A 54 -3.50 13.84 9.18
C ALA A 54 -2.82 12.53 9.63
N TYR A 55 -3.59 11.59 10.17
CA TYR A 55 -3.08 10.29 10.60
C TYR A 55 -2.39 9.56 9.45
N ASN A 56 -3.08 9.43 8.30
CA ASN A 56 -2.60 8.70 7.14
C ASN A 56 -1.44 9.42 6.41
N SER A 57 -1.38 10.75 6.48
CA SER A 57 -0.21 11.50 5.98
C SER A 57 1.05 11.16 6.77
N GLY A 58 0.95 11.10 8.10
CA GLY A 58 2.06 10.66 8.95
C GLY A 58 2.43 9.20 8.71
N LEU A 59 1.44 8.30 8.60
CA LEU A 59 1.69 6.89 8.33
C LEU A 59 2.39 6.68 6.97
N ALA A 60 1.96 7.38 5.92
CA ALA A 60 2.59 7.32 4.59
C ALA A 60 4.05 7.77 4.62
N ALA A 61 4.35 8.83 5.39
CA ALA A 61 5.70 9.34 5.54
C ALA A 61 6.62 8.31 6.21
N GLU A 62 6.16 7.64 7.26
CA GLU A 62 6.93 6.57 7.93
C GLU A 62 7.13 5.35 7.02
N ILE A 63 6.07 4.87 6.36
CA ILE A 63 6.19 3.75 5.40
C ILE A 63 7.25 4.05 4.34
N LYS A 64 7.22 5.26 3.75
CA LYS A 64 8.18 5.68 2.72
C LYS A 64 9.62 5.70 3.21
N LYS A 65 9.87 6.00 4.49
CA LYS A 65 11.23 5.96 5.07
C LYS A 65 11.73 4.53 5.27
N LEU A 66 10.83 3.60 5.58
CA LEU A 66 11.16 2.24 6.00
C LEU A 66 11.30 1.25 4.83
N THR A 67 10.52 1.43 3.77
CA THR A 67 10.55 0.52 2.60
C THR A 67 11.79 0.74 1.72
N LYS A 68 12.30 -0.35 1.13
CA LYS A 68 13.38 -0.30 0.13
C LYS A 68 12.84 -0.12 -1.29
N THR A 69 11.53 -0.24 -1.45
CA THR A 69 10.78 -0.11 -2.70
C THR A 69 10.58 1.36 -3.05
N GLU A 70 10.58 1.69 -4.35
CA GLU A 70 10.26 3.05 -4.77
C GLU A 70 8.80 3.38 -4.42
N VAL A 71 8.60 4.44 -3.63
CA VAL A 71 7.26 4.92 -3.25
C VAL A 71 6.98 6.31 -3.80
N VAL A 72 5.87 6.41 -4.53
CA VAL A 72 5.26 7.68 -4.93
C VAL A 72 4.01 7.92 -4.07
N ILE A 73 3.94 9.06 -3.41
CA ILE A 73 2.76 9.47 -2.64
C ILE A 73 1.86 10.31 -3.55
N VAL A 74 0.59 9.92 -3.66
CA VAL A 74 -0.43 10.63 -4.44
C VAL A 74 -1.48 11.22 -3.51
N HIS A 75 -1.78 12.50 -3.71
CA HIS A 75 -2.83 13.24 -3.00
C HIS A 75 -4.05 13.45 -3.89
N ARG A 76 -5.23 13.37 -3.29
CA ARG A 76 -6.50 13.55 -4.00
C ARG A 76 -6.76 15.02 -4.33
N ARG A 77 -6.95 15.33 -5.62
CA ARG A 77 -7.61 16.57 -6.09
C ARG A 77 -9.13 16.45 -5.95
N THR A 78 -9.69 15.50 -6.69
CA THR A 78 -11.07 15.03 -6.61
C THR A 78 -11.11 13.50 -6.60
N TYR A 79 -12.22 12.89 -6.15
CA TYR A 79 -12.31 11.42 -6.12
C TYR A 79 -12.39 10.83 -7.52
N LYS A 80 -13.02 11.54 -8.45
CA LYS A 80 -13.22 11.12 -9.83
C LYS A 80 -11.90 11.05 -10.60
N GLU A 81 -10.99 12.00 -10.37
CA GLU A 81 -9.69 12.10 -11.05
C GLU A 81 -8.61 11.22 -10.41
N LEU A 82 -8.78 10.85 -9.13
CA LEU A 82 -7.76 10.12 -8.37
C LEU A 82 -7.23 8.85 -9.07
N PRO A 83 -8.04 7.99 -9.70
CA PRO A 83 -7.50 6.84 -10.41
C PRO A 83 -6.58 7.22 -11.57
N ALA A 84 -6.88 8.32 -12.28
CA ALA A 84 -6.03 8.80 -13.38
C ALA A 84 -4.69 9.32 -12.84
N ASP A 85 -4.72 10.09 -11.74
CA ASP A 85 -3.52 10.59 -11.06
C ASP A 85 -2.61 9.44 -10.59
N VAL A 86 -3.20 8.38 -10.02
CA VAL A 86 -2.48 7.17 -9.61
C VAL A 86 -1.90 6.43 -10.83
N ASN A 87 -2.69 6.26 -11.89
CA ASN A 87 -2.24 5.59 -13.11
C ASN A 87 -1.09 6.34 -13.80
N GLN A 88 -1.06 7.68 -13.72
CA GLN A 88 0.02 8.49 -14.28
C GLN A 88 1.37 8.24 -13.61
N ALA A 89 1.37 7.84 -12.33
CA ALA A 89 2.58 7.44 -11.62
C ALA A 89 3.13 6.06 -12.07
N ASN A 90 2.40 5.34 -12.94
CA ASN A 90 2.75 4.02 -13.45
C ASN A 90 3.17 3.02 -12.35
N PRO A 91 2.32 2.77 -11.34
CA PRO A 91 2.64 1.83 -10.27
C PRO A 91 2.61 0.37 -10.74
N ASP A 92 3.44 -0.46 -10.11
CA ASP A 92 3.29 -1.91 -10.14
C ASP A 92 2.18 -2.38 -9.21
N PHE A 93 1.94 -1.65 -8.11
CA PHE A 93 0.81 -1.81 -7.20
C PHE A 93 0.57 -0.53 -6.38
N ALA A 94 -0.61 -0.42 -5.76
CA ALA A 94 -0.99 0.74 -4.95
C ALA A 94 -1.66 0.34 -3.64
N ILE A 95 -1.50 1.18 -2.62
CA ILE A 95 -2.15 1.04 -1.31
C ILE A 95 -2.83 2.36 -0.97
N SER A 96 -4.15 2.33 -0.77
CA SER A 96 -4.93 3.48 -0.30
C SER A 96 -5.07 3.45 1.20
N LEU A 97 -4.52 4.46 1.87
CA LEU A 97 -4.49 4.57 3.33
C LEU A 97 -5.71 5.33 3.81
N HIS A 98 -6.52 4.68 4.64
CA HIS A 98 -7.73 5.21 5.26
C HIS A 98 -7.80 4.80 6.73
N CYS A 99 -8.79 5.32 7.44
CA CYS A 99 -9.27 4.76 8.70
C CYS A 99 -10.78 4.56 8.60
N ASN A 100 -11.31 3.53 9.26
CA ASN A 100 -12.76 3.34 9.30
C ASN A 100 -13.41 4.37 10.24
N ALA A 101 -14.70 4.60 10.08
CA ALA A 101 -15.51 5.36 11.03
C ALA A 101 -16.99 4.99 10.89
N PHE A 102 -17.71 4.90 12.01
CA PHE A 102 -19.13 4.56 11.98
C PHE A 102 -19.94 5.17 13.12
N ASN A 103 -19.80 4.65 14.35
CA ASN A 103 -20.65 4.99 15.48
C ASN A 103 -19.90 5.07 16.82
N LYS A 104 -18.57 5.24 16.77
CA LYS A 104 -17.66 5.26 17.93
C LYS A 104 -17.58 3.96 18.75
N LYS A 105 -18.25 2.88 18.31
CA LYS A 105 -18.24 1.56 18.97
C LYS A 105 -17.70 0.45 18.08
N ALA A 106 -17.91 0.55 16.77
CA ALA A 106 -17.33 -0.40 15.81
C ALA A 106 -15.80 -0.42 15.95
N SER A 107 -15.20 -1.61 15.80
CA SER A 107 -13.79 -1.86 16.07
C SER A 107 -13.25 -2.90 15.09
N GLY A 108 -11.96 -2.81 14.78
CA GLY A 108 -11.24 -3.81 14.02
C GLY A 108 -10.64 -3.34 12.71
N SER A 109 -9.84 -4.23 12.11
CA SER A 109 -9.13 -4.00 10.86
C SER A 109 -9.85 -4.64 9.68
N GLU A 110 -10.00 -3.92 8.57
CA GLU A 110 -10.42 -4.47 7.29
C GLU A 110 -9.57 -3.94 6.13
N VAL A 111 -9.41 -4.75 5.08
CA VAL A 111 -8.75 -4.33 3.84
C VAL A 111 -9.64 -4.64 2.65
N LEU A 112 -9.86 -3.63 1.82
CA LEU A 112 -10.79 -3.68 0.70
C LEU A 112 -10.05 -3.92 -0.61
N PHE A 113 -10.65 -4.68 -1.52
CA PHE A 113 -10.13 -4.93 -2.87
C PHE A 113 -11.28 -4.95 -3.88
N TYR A 114 -10.98 -4.75 -5.16
CA TYR A 114 -12.00 -4.88 -6.21
C TYR A 114 -12.31 -6.36 -6.49
N ASN A 115 -13.59 -6.75 -6.51
CA ASN A 115 -14.02 -8.14 -6.74
C ASN A 115 -13.41 -8.79 -7.99
N GLY A 116 -13.21 -8.01 -9.06
CA GLY A 116 -12.61 -8.50 -10.30
C GLY A 116 -11.07 -8.52 -10.31
N SER A 117 -10.39 -8.27 -9.19
CA SER A 117 -8.93 -8.22 -9.12
C SER A 117 -8.36 -9.30 -8.19
N ALA A 118 -7.92 -10.43 -8.78
CA ALA A 118 -7.27 -11.50 -8.02
C ALA A 118 -5.96 -11.04 -7.37
N LYS A 119 -5.17 -10.22 -8.07
CA LYS A 119 -3.94 -9.62 -7.53
C LYS A 119 -4.24 -8.62 -6.40
N GLY A 120 -5.28 -7.80 -6.55
CA GLY A 120 -5.75 -6.90 -5.49
C GLY A 120 -6.19 -7.66 -4.24
N LYS A 121 -6.90 -8.79 -4.40
CA LYS A 121 -7.26 -9.69 -3.30
C LYS A 121 -6.02 -10.27 -2.60
N ALA A 122 -5.02 -10.72 -3.35
CA ALA A 122 -3.79 -11.26 -2.79
C ALA A 122 -3.01 -10.20 -1.98
N LEU A 123 -2.89 -8.98 -2.52
CA LEU A 123 -2.30 -7.84 -1.81
C LEU A 123 -3.09 -7.52 -0.53
N ALA A 124 -4.42 -7.45 -0.62
CA ALA A 124 -5.28 -7.20 0.53
C ALA A 124 -5.11 -8.24 1.63
N GLN A 125 -4.94 -9.52 1.28
CA GLN A 125 -4.74 -10.60 2.25
C GLN A 125 -3.40 -10.44 3.00
N LYS A 126 -2.32 -10.11 2.30
CA LYS A 126 -1.01 -9.86 2.93
C LYS A 126 -1.07 -8.68 3.89
N LEU A 127 -1.71 -7.59 3.47
CA LEU A 127 -1.90 -6.39 4.29
C LEU A 127 -2.79 -6.69 5.52
N GLN A 128 -3.93 -7.35 5.34
CA GLN A 128 -4.83 -7.72 6.44
C GLN A 128 -4.09 -8.51 7.51
N THR A 129 -3.36 -9.56 7.11
CA THR A 129 -2.58 -10.39 8.04
C THR A 129 -1.52 -9.59 8.79
N ALA A 130 -0.80 -8.70 8.11
CA ALA A 130 0.23 -7.87 8.73
C ALA A 130 -0.36 -6.85 9.72
N ILE A 131 -1.44 -6.18 9.34
CA ILE A 131 -2.13 -5.17 10.15
C ILE A 131 -2.72 -5.79 11.42
N VAL A 132 -3.48 -6.89 11.27
CA VAL A 132 -4.10 -7.59 12.41
C VAL A 132 -3.04 -8.08 13.40
N LYS A 133 -1.92 -8.61 12.91
CA LYS A 133 -0.81 -9.08 13.76
C LYS A 133 -0.23 -7.95 14.62
N VAL A 134 -0.08 -6.75 14.07
CA VAL A 134 0.48 -5.61 14.80
C VAL A 134 -0.53 -5.03 15.78
N LEU A 135 -1.73 -4.72 15.30
CA LEU A 135 -2.69 -3.96 16.09
C LEU A 135 -3.34 -4.83 17.17
N GLY A 136 -3.60 -6.11 16.88
CA GLY A 136 -4.31 -7.00 17.79
C GLY A 136 -5.79 -6.64 17.95
N LEU A 137 -6.33 -5.83 17.04
CA LEU A 137 -7.74 -5.47 16.98
C LEU A 137 -8.57 -6.58 16.30
N PRO A 138 -9.91 -6.57 16.42
CA PRO A 138 -10.76 -7.55 15.76
C PRO A 138 -10.47 -7.68 14.26
N ASP A 139 -10.25 -8.92 13.79
CA ASP A 139 -10.06 -9.20 12.36
C ASP A 139 -11.39 -9.23 11.64
N ARG A 140 -11.65 -8.23 10.79
CA ARG A 140 -12.88 -8.11 9.98
C ARG A 140 -12.70 -8.65 8.56
N GLY A 141 -11.52 -9.18 8.27
CA GLY A 141 -11.14 -9.82 7.02
C GLY A 141 -10.96 -8.87 5.85
N VAL A 142 -10.62 -9.47 4.71
CA VAL A 142 -10.60 -8.79 3.42
C VAL A 142 -12.00 -8.70 2.83
N LYS A 143 -12.34 -7.56 2.21
CA LYS A 143 -13.67 -7.31 1.64
C LYS A 143 -13.62 -6.93 0.18
N GLY A 144 -14.27 -7.74 -0.64
CA GLY A 144 -14.44 -7.45 -2.05
C GLY A 144 -15.48 -6.35 -2.28
N LYS A 145 -15.18 -5.42 -3.18
CA LYS A 145 -16.02 -4.27 -3.52
C LYS A 145 -16.43 -4.28 -4.99
N ALA A 146 -17.68 -3.93 -5.24
CA ALA A 146 -18.15 -3.48 -6.55
C ALA A 146 -17.76 -2.00 -6.77
N SER A 147 -17.93 -1.48 -7.98
CA SER A 147 -17.54 -0.10 -8.32
C SER A 147 -18.32 0.99 -7.58
N GLU A 148 -19.56 0.69 -7.25
CA GLU A 148 -20.55 1.54 -6.61
C GLU A 148 -20.45 1.55 -5.08
N ASP A 149 -19.72 0.58 -4.51
CA ASP A 149 -19.45 0.57 -3.08
C ASP A 149 -18.53 1.73 -2.67
N ARG A 150 -18.62 2.14 -1.40
CA ARG A 150 -17.65 3.09 -0.83
C ARG A 150 -16.22 2.57 -1.01
N GLY A 151 -15.38 3.38 -1.65
CA GLY A 151 -14.00 3.03 -2.02
C GLY A 151 -13.87 2.25 -3.33
N GLY A 152 -14.96 1.68 -3.85
CA GLY A 152 -15.00 0.79 -5.02
C GLY A 152 -14.54 1.43 -6.33
N TYR A 153 -14.89 2.69 -6.56
CA TYR A 153 -14.50 3.41 -7.78
C TYR A 153 -12.97 3.49 -7.92
N LEU A 154 -12.25 3.84 -6.85
CA LEU A 154 -10.79 3.84 -6.85
C LEU A 154 -10.23 2.45 -7.17
N LEU A 155 -10.73 1.44 -6.46
CA LEU A 155 -10.28 0.05 -6.60
C LEU A 155 -10.53 -0.51 -8.01
N ARG A 156 -11.57 -0.04 -8.69
CA ARG A 156 -11.93 -0.47 -10.04
C ARG A 156 -11.06 0.14 -11.14
N TYR A 157 -10.75 1.43 -11.02
CA TYR A 157 -10.21 2.25 -12.12
C TYR A 157 -8.70 2.52 -12.02
N VAL A 158 -8.06 2.20 -10.90
CA VAL A 158 -6.60 2.03 -10.87
C VAL A 158 -6.27 0.74 -11.62
N LYS A 159 -5.35 0.83 -12.60
CA LYS A 159 -5.01 -0.29 -13.49
C LYS A 159 -4.14 -1.33 -12.81
N ALA A 160 -3.24 -0.89 -11.93
CA ALA A 160 -2.40 -1.75 -11.11
C ALA A 160 -3.22 -2.44 -10.01
N PRO A 161 -2.76 -3.58 -9.45
CA PRO A 161 -3.31 -4.13 -8.22
C PRO A 161 -3.35 -3.06 -7.13
N VAL A 162 -4.53 -2.91 -6.50
CA VAL A 162 -4.74 -1.92 -5.44
C VAL A 162 -5.53 -2.53 -4.30
N ALA A 163 -5.13 -2.17 -3.08
CA ALA A 163 -5.87 -2.45 -1.85
C ALA A 163 -6.10 -1.16 -1.07
N LEU A 164 -7.24 -1.05 -0.40
CA LEU A 164 -7.58 0.06 0.50
C LEU A 164 -7.58 -0.46 1.93
N ILE A 165 -6.69 0.06 2.77
CA ILE A 165 -6.59 -0.39 4.16
C ILE A 165 -7.47 0.48 5.06
N GLU A 166 -8.18 -0.15 5.99
CA GLU A 166 -8.85 0.49 7.11
C GLU A 166 -8.37 -0.22 8.39
N PRO A 167 -7.19 0.15 8.90
CA PRO A 167 -6.50 -0.61 9.93
C PRO A 167 -7.25 -0.59 11.28
N PHE A 168 -8.05 0.43 11.55
CA PHE A 168 -8.88 0.57 12.74
C PHE A 168 -9.97 1.62 12.53
N PHE A 169 -10.90 1.72 13.47
CA PHE A 169 -11.93 2.77 13.48
C PHE A 169 -11.40 4.03 14.22
N ILE A 170 -11.16 5.12 13.48
CA ILE A 170 -10.59 6.34 14.08
C ILE A 170 -11.55 7.03 15.06
N ASP A 171 -12.86 6.84 14.89
CA ASP A 171 -13.89 7.40 15.77
C ASP A 171 -14.13 6.56 17.04
N ASN A 172 -13.54 5.36 17.13
CA ASN A 172 -13.55 4.52 18.32
C ASN A 172 -12.33 4.84 19.20
N PRO A 173 -12.51 5.28 20.45
CA PRO A 173 -11.38 5.66 21.32
C PRO A 173 -10.35 4.56 21.57
N ALA A 174 -10.78 3.30 21.73
CA ALA A 174 -9.88 2.19 22.02
C ALA A 174 -9.04 1.82 20.78
N ASP A 175 -9.69 1.74 19.62
CA ASP A 175 -9.03 1.52 18.33
C ASP A 175 -8.03 2.64 18.02
N TYR A 176 -8.44 3.91 18.20
CA TYR A 176 -7.58 5.06 17.99
C TYR A 176 -6.35 5.04 18.90
N MET A 177 -6.51 4.72 20.20
CA MET A 177 -5.38 4.60 21.12
C MET A 177 -4.37 3.56 20.62
N VAL A 178 -4.83 2.38 20.22
CA VAL A 178 -3.95 1.33 19.67
C VAL A 178 -3.29 1.79 18.37
N GLY A 179 -4.03 2.42 17.47
CA GLY A 179 -3.51 2.93 16.21
C GLY A 179 -2.50 4.07 16.36
N ALA A 180 -2.66 4.90 17.39
CA ALA A 180 -1.72 5.98 17.73
C ALA A 180 -0.45 5.43 18.39
N GLU A 181 -0.60 4.52 19.37
CA GLU A 181 0.52 3.89 20.07
C GLU A 181 1.39 3.05 19.13
N LYS A 182 0.77 2.26 18.25
CA LYS A 182 1.46 1.30 17.37
C LYS A 182 1.72 1.81 15.96
N LYS A 183 1.74 3.13 15.76
CA LYS A 183 1.83 3.73 14.42
C LYS A 183 3.15 3.36 13.70
N ALA A 184 4.24 3.29 14.45
CA ALA A 184 5.56 2.93 13.91
C ALA A 184 5.58 1.46 13.46
N GLU A 185 5.09 0.55 14.29
CA GLU A 185 5.01 -0.89 14.01
C GLU A 185 4.05 -1.17 12.86
N LEU A 186 2.95 -0.41 12.76
CA LEU A 186 2.04 -0.48 11.63
C LEU A 186 2.73 -0.06 10.33
N ALA A 187 3.53 1.03 10.36
CA ALA A 187 4.31 1.48 9.22
C ALA A 187 5.36 0.44 8.80
N GLU A 188 6.08 -0.16 9.75
CA GLU A 188 7.06 -1.22 9.50
C GLU A 188 6.41 -2.46 8.86
N ALA A 189 5.25 -2.89 9.37
CA ALA A 189 4.55 -4.04 8.83
C ALA A 189 4.04 -3.80 7.40
N ILE A 190 3.53 -2.60 7.11
CA ILE A 190 3.11 -2.24 5.74
C ILE A 190 4.32 -2.12 4.82
N ALA A 191 5.42 -1.50 5.27
CA ALA A 191 6.66 -1.40 4.50
C ALA A 191 7.24 -2.78 4.16
N HIS A 192 7.17 -3.73 5.11
CA HIS A 192 7.59 -5.10 4.87
C HIS A 192 6.74 -5.80 3.80
N VAL A 193 5.41 -5.61 3.82
CA VAL A 193 4.52 -6.14 2.76
C VAL A 193 4.85 -5.52 1.40
N ILE A 194 5.12 -4.21 1.36
CA ILE A 194 5.54 -3.50 0.13
C ILE A 194 6.84 -4.12 -0.44
N ASP A 195 7.83 -4.37 0.40
CA ASP A 195 9.10 -4.97 -0.04
C ASP A 195 8.92 -6.42 -0.55
N LEU A 196 8.05 -7.21 0.09
CA LEU A 196 7.71 -8.57 -0.36
C LEU A 196 6.89 -8.59 -1.66
N GLU A 197 6.07 -7.57 -1.92
CA GLU A 197 5.35 -7.45 -3.19
C GLU A 197 6.27 -6.99 -4.33
N SER A 198 7.46 -6.50 -4.00
CA SER A 198 8.41 -5.91 -4.95
C SER A 198 9.45 -6.88 -5.51
N VAL A 199 9.50 -8.10 -4.97
CA VAL A 199 10.34 -9.20 -5.46
C VAL A 199 9.64 -10.10 -6.48
#